data_AF-A0AAD2CXA8-F1
#
_entry.id   AF-A0AAD2CXA8-F1
#
_cell.length_a   1.000
_cell.length_b   1.000
_cell.length_c   1.000
_cell.angle_alpha   90.00
_cell.angle_beta   90.00
_cell.angle_gamma   90.00
#
_symmetry.space_group_name_H-M   'P 1'
#
loop_
_entity.id
_entity.type
_entity.pdbx_description
1 polymer ?
#
loop_
_entity_poly.entity_id
_entity_poly.type
_entity_poly.pdbx_seq_one_letter_code
_entity_poly.pdbx_strand_id
1 'polypeptide(L)'
;MSSMGYRSTMVKGLKQLKAPEEDGPEQDLEDFLTSLTDKVIIRWADGGDVGYVLEENAEPKIKEPDPLTAADEEADASKVKAYDRLMDKYEDRKDTFWANTVAMFQLIMSNVTTTMQNKIKSTDGHLAASKNKDLVWLMSTIDNIVSGYEEGIVPAELALDDAPEQIFKMRQKGSESNEAFVKTMLRAIKAYKRRGGPFLWTPAKEKELKTAVEAAKSKFTAAWATGTAVMTKEQEDDVRHVKKKMIKDRSIAMSILKRTDKERFGDLMKELSNNYLKKPNGTPQEGFPKDVP
;
A
#
# COMPACT_ATOMS: atom_id res chain seq x y z
N MET A 1 -21.29 -22.30 15.36
CA MET A 1 -19.94 -22.90 15.47
C MET A 1 -19.41 -23.19 14.08
N SER A 2 -18.90 -22.16 13.39
CA SER A 2 -18.21 -22.36 12.11
C SER A 2 -16.82 -22.93 12.38
N SER A 3 -16.54 -24.05 11.71
CA SER A 3 -15.25 -24.71 11.65
C SER A 3 -14.14 -23.70 11.35
N MET A 4 -13.36 -23.32 12.38
CA MET A 4 -12.07 -22.65 12.18
C MET A 4 -11.18 -23.59 11.36
N GLY A 5 -11.09 -23.31 10.05
CA GLY A 5 -10.21 -24.02 9.14
C GLY A 5 -8.79 -24.00 9.69
N TYR A 6 -8.16 -25.16 9.71
CA TYR A 6 -6.81 -25.38 10.24
C TYR A 6 -5.81 -24.46 9.52
N ARG A 7 -5.37 -23.38 10.18
CA ARG A 7 -4.38 -22.45 9.62
C ARG A 7 -3.00 -23.09 9.79
N SER A 8 -2.47 -23.67 8.73
CA SER A 8 -1.11 -24.22 8.75
C SER A 8 -0.11 -23.07 8.96
N THR A 9 0.58 -23.08 10.10
CA THR A 9 1.75 -22.24 10.38
C THR A 9 2.98 -22.65 9.56
N MET A 10 2.88 -23.71 8.75
CA MET A 10 3.90 -24.12 7.80
C MET A 10 3.39 -23.94 6.37
N VAL A 11 3.99 -22.99 5.66
CA VAL A 11 3.84 -22.84 4.21
C VAL A 11 5.00 -23.59 3.55
N LYS A 12 4.71 -24.73 2.89
CA LYS A 12 5.75 -25.52 2.20
C LYS A 12 6.45 -24.67 1.13
N GLY A 13 7.79 -24.74 1.12
CA GLY A 13 8.64 -24.04 0.16
C GLY A 13 8.66 -22.52 0.33
N LEU A 14 8.45 -22.01 1.54
CA LEU A 14 8.80 -20.62 1.86
C LEU A 14 10.32 -20.56 2.07
N LYS A 15 11.01 -19.68 1.34
CA LYS A 15 12.45 -19.47 1.50
C LYS A 15 12.69 -18.82 2.86
N GLN A 16 13.74 -19.21 3.57
CA GLN A 16 14.10 -18.55 4.83
C GLN A 16 14.67 -17.16 4.52
N LEU A 17 14.14 -16.12 5.15
CA LEU A 17 14.61 -14.75 5.01
C LEU A 17 15.86 -14.53 5.87
N LYS A 18 16.92 -14.05 5.25
CA LYS A 18 18.24 -13.83 5.87
C LYS A 18 18.50 -12.35 6.14
N ALA A 19 19.37 -12.07 7.10
CA ALA A 19 19.88 -10.72 7.33
C ALA A 19 20.95 -10.34 6.27
N PRO A 20 21.23 -9.05 6.04
CA PRO A 20 22.25 -8.62 5.08
C PRO A 20 23.64 -9.23 5.32
N GLU A 21 24.03 -9.44 6.58
CA GLU A 21 25.32 -10.02 6.96
C GLU A 21 25.43 -11.53 6.66
N GLU A 22 24.33 -12.17 6.32
CA GLU A 22 24.28 -13.58 5.90
C GLU A 22 24.23 -13.72 4.36
N ASP A 23 24.68 -12.68 3.65
CA ASP A 23 24.58 -12.51 2.20
C ASP A 23 23.13 -12.61 1.69
N GLY A 24 22.17 -12.15 2.49
CA GLY A 24 20.76 -12.04 2.10
C GLY A 24 20.54 -10.84 1.18
N PRO A 25 20.25 -11.01 -0.12
CA PRO A 25 19.93 -9.87 -0.97
C PRO A 25 18.58 -9.26 -0.55
N GLU A 26 18.42 -7.95 -0.71
CA GLU A 26 17.14 -7.26 -0.49
C GLU A 26 15.98 -7.87 -1.32
N GLN A 27 16.32 -8.52 -2.44
CA GLN A 27 15.40 -9.28 -3.27
C GLN A 27 14.77 -10.49 -2.56
N ASP A 28 15.45 -11.08 -1.58
CA ASP A 28 14.91 -12.19 -0.80
C ASP A 28 13.72 -11.77 0.08
N LEU A 29 13.66 -10.50 0.52
CA LEU A 29 12.51 -9.97 1.25
C LEU A 29 11.27 -9.89 0.36
N GLU A 30 11.40 -9.40 -0.87
CA GLU A 30 10.28 -9.26 -1.79
C GLU A 30 9.77 -10.61 -2.28
N ASP A 31 10.66 -11.54 -2.61
CA ASP A 31 10.30 -12.90 -2.99
C ASP A 31 9.64 -13.65 -1.82
N PHE A 32 10.13 -13.41 -0.59
CA PHE A 32 9.54 -13.92 0.64
C PHE A 32 8.13 -13.39 0.87
N LEU A 33 7.94 -12.06 0.78
CA LEU A 33 6.65 -11.42 0.98
C LEU A 33 5.66 -11.78 -0.12
N THR A 34 6.09 -11.82 -1.38
CA THR A 34 5.23 -12.25 -2.51
C THR A 34 4.81 -13.70 -2.33
N SER A 35 5.73 -14.58 -1.95
CA SER A 35 5.42 -15.98 -1.66
C SER A 35 4.47 -16.14 -0.46
N LEU A 36 4.59 -15.28 0.56
CA LEU A 36 3.67 -15.22 1.68
C LEU A 36 2.28 -14.77 1.21
N THR A 37 2.20 -13.63 0.54
CA THR A 37 0.98 -13.06 -0.05
C THR A 37 0.25 -14.11 -0.90
N ASP A 38 0.91 -14.69 -1.91
CA ASP A 38 0.28 -15.64 -2.83
C ASP A 38 -0.21 -16.92 -2.13
N LYS A 39 0.57 -17.44 -1.18
CA LYS A 39 0.24 -18.72 -0.52
C LYS A 39 -0.72 -18.55 0.65
N VAL A 40 -0.71 -17.41 1.33
CA VAL A 40 -1.49 -17.16 2.53
C VAL A 40 -2.82 -16.51 2.20
N ILE A 41 -2.85 -15.47 1.35
CA ILE A 41 -4.10 -14.77 0.99
C ILE A 41 -5.08 -15.72 0.32
N ILE A 42 -4.60 -16.59 -0.58
CA ILE A 42 -5.46 -17.52 -1.32
C ILE A 42 -6.02 -18.64 -0.41
N ARG A 43 -5.30 -19.01 0.66
CA ARG A 43 -5.64 -20.19 1.47
C ARG A 43 -6.35 -19.88 2.78
N TRP A 44 -6.18 -18.68 3.33
CA TRP A 44 -6.80 -18.31 4.61
C TRP A 44 -8.15 -17.66 4.36
N ALA A 45 -9.13 -18.01 5.20
CA ALA A 45 -10.40 -17.29 5.25
C ALA A 45 -10.12 -15.81 5.56
N ASP A 46 -10.72 -14.92 4.76
CA ASP A 46 -10.49 -13.47 4.79
C ASP A 46 -9.00 -13.07 4.78
N GLY A 47 -8.16 -13.86 4.09
CA GLY A 47 -6.73 -13.60 3.97
C GLY A 47 -6.38 -12.25 3.31
N GLY A 48 -7.33 -11.67 2.58
CA GLY A 48 -7.18 -10.35 1.93
C GLY A 48 -6.90 -9.22 2.92
N ASP A 49 -7.44 -9.28 4.14
CA ASP A 49 -7.22 -8.24 5.16
C ASP A 49 -5.77 -8.22 5.66
N VAL A 50 -5.16 -9.39 5.87
CA VAL A 50 -3.74 -9.48 6.22
C VAL A 50 -2.85 -9.23 5.00
N GLY A 51 -3.33 -9.58 3.81
CA GLY A 51 -2.71 -9.16 2.55
C GLY A 51 -2.57 -7.65 2.42
N TYR A 52 -3.62 -6.91 2.78
CA TYR A 52 -3.59 -5.44 2.84
C TYR A 52 -2.50 -4.92 3.77
N VAL A 53 -2.31 -5.56 4.93
CA VAL A 53 -1.21 -5.21 5.86
C VAL A 53 0.16 -5.39 5.21
N LEU A 54 0.39 -6.50 4.51
CA LEU A 54 1.68 -6.78 3.84
C LEU A 54 1.96 -5.83 2.66
N GLU A 55 0.91 -5.42 1.96
CA GLU A 55 1.00 -4.55 0.78
C GLU A 55 1.16 -3.08 1.15
N GLU A 56 0.26 -2.58 2.01
CA GLU A 56 0.14 -1.15 2.36
C GLU A 56 0.85 -0.78 3.67
N ASN A 57 1.35 -1.77 4.44
CA ASN A 57 1.97 -1.57 5.76
C ASN A 57 1.04 -0.80 6.71
N ALA A 58 -0.25 -1.12 6.67
CA ALA A 58 -1.29 -0.48 7.47
C ALA A 58 -2.42 -1.47 7.76
N GLU A 59 -3.11 -1.29 8.89
CA GLU A 59 -4.28 -2.10 9.20
C GLU A 59 -5.47 -1.76 8.27
N PRO A 60 -6.22 -2.76 7.81
CA PRO A 60 -7.44 -2.53 7.04
C PRO A 60 -8.49 -1.88 7.94
N LYS A 61 -9.27 -0.97 7.37
CA LYS A 61 -10.41 -0.38 8.06
C LYS A 61 -11.60 -1.33 7.98
N ILE A 62 -11.90 -2.02 9.08
CA ILE A 62 -13.12 -2.83 9.21
C ILE A 62 -14.21 -1.92 9.80
N LYS A 63 -15.15 -1.45 8.97
CA LYS A 63 -16.21 -0.53 9.38
C LYS A 63 -17.29 -1.28 10.15
N GLU A 64 -17.71 -0.73 11.28
CA GLU A 64 -18.89 -1.17 12.01
C GLU A 64 -20.18 -0.82 11.23
N PRO A 65 -21.18 -1.73 11.19
CA PRO A 65 -22.48 -1.45 10.59
C PRO A 65 -23.14 -0.21 11.18
N ASP A 66 -23.81 0.58 10.32
CA ASP A 66 -24.52 1.78 10.79
C ASP A 66 -25.69 1.36 11.70
N PRO A 67 -25.88 2.03 12.86
CA PRO A 67 -26.89 1.63 13.84
C PRO A 67 -28.30 1.75 13.28
N LEU A 68 -29.18 0.84 13.70
CA LEU A 68 -30.61 0.93 13.41
C LEU A 68 -31.21 2.18 14.06
N THR A 69 -32.18 2.78 13.37
CA THR A 69 -33.01 3.83 13.99
C THR A 69 -34.16 3.20 14.76
N ALA A 70 -34.64 3.85 15.82
CA ALA A 70 -35.78 3.36 16.61
C ALA A 70 -37.04 3.10 15.75
N ALA A 71 -37.23 3.87 14.67
CA ALA A 71 -38.33 3.68 13.73
C ALA A 71 -38.19 2.41 12.86
N ASP A 72 -36.96 1.98 12.56
CA ASP A 72 -36.70 0.74 11.81
C ASP A 72 -36.91 -0.50 12.69
N GLU A 73 -36.60 -0.41 13.99
CA GLU A 73 -36.79 -1.48 14.96
C GLU A 73 -38.27 -1.79 15.22
N GLU A 74 -39.12 -0.76 15.32
CA GLU A 74 -40.56 -0.92 15.56
C GLU A 74 -41.34 -1.35 14.30
N ALA A 75 -40.88 -0.96 13.11
CA ALA A 75 -41.64 -1.14 11.88
C ALA A 75 -41.36 -2.46 11.15
N ASP A 76 -40.15 -3.03 11.28
CA ASP A 76 -39.73 -4.15 10.43
C ASP A 76 -38.72 -5.10 11.11
N ALA A 77 -39.24 -6.20 11.65
CA ALA A 77 -38.44 -7.27 12.25
C ALA A 77 -37.42 -7.91 11.28
N SER A 78 -37.57 -7.74 9.96
CA SER A 78 -36.58 -8.20 8.99
C SER A 78 -35.34 -7.31 8.93
N LYS A 79 -35.48 -6.00 9.20
CA LYS A 79 -34.35 -5.05 9.30
C LYS A 79 -33.51 -5.29 10.54
N VAL A 80 -34.15 -5.59 11.67
CA VAL A 80 -33.46 -5.99 12.90
C VAL A 80 -32.60 -7.22 12.64
N LYS A 81 -33.19 -8.28 12.07
CA LYS A 81 -32.44 -9.50 11.69
C LYS A 81 -31.33 -9.25 10.67
N ALA A 82 -31.50 -8.28 9.76
CA ALA A 82 -30.48 -7.93 8.78
C ALA A 82 -29.29 -7.22 9.44
N TYR A 83 -29.56 -6.30 10.39
CA TYR A 83 -28.53 -5.64 11.18
C TYR A 83 -27.77 -6.63 12.06
N ASP A 84 -28.46 -7.53 12.77
CA ASP A 84 -27.81 -8.57 13.59
C ASP A 84 -26.83 -9.40 12.74
N ARG A 85 -27.25 -9.81 11.54
CA ARG A 85 -26.37 -10.52 10.59
C ARG A 85 -25.19 -9.69 10.11
N LEU A 86 -25.32 -8.37 10.01
CA LEU A 86 -24.21 -7.49 9.64
C LEU A 86 -23.24 -7.32 10.81
N MET A 87 -23.75 -7.21 12.03
CA MET A 87 -22.95 -7.15 13.26
C MET A 87 -22.18 -8.46 13.46
N ASP A 88 -22.84 -9.61 13.33
CA ASP A 88 -22.20 -10.93 13.41
C ASP A 88 -21.04 -11.03 12.40
N LYS A 89 -21.27 -10.62 11.14
CA LYS A 89 -20.21 -10.62 10.11
C LYS A 89 -19.07 -9.66 10.43
N TYR A 90 -19.37 -8.51 11.03
CA TYR A 90 -18.37 -7.53 11.42
C TYR A 90 -17.47 -8.07 12.53
N GLU A 91 -18.07 -8.69 13.55
CA GLU A 91 -17.34 -9.34 14.65
C GLU A 91 -16.53 -10.54 14.12
N ASP A 92 -17.14 -11.41 13.32
CA ASP A 92 -16.48 -12.56 12.70
C ASP A 92 -15.25 -12.14 11.87
N ARG A 93 -15.36 -11.05 11.10
CA ARG A 93 -14.24 -10.53 10.30
C ARG A 93 -13.13 -9.98 11.20
N LYS A 94 -13.45 -9.29 12.29
CA LYS A 94 -12.46 -8.79 13.26
C LYS A 94 -11.72 -9.92 13.95
N ASP A 95 -12.43 -10.93 14.41
CA ASP A 95 -11.85 -12.10 15.05
C ASP A 95 -10.97 -12.89 14.06
N THR A 96 -11.46 -13.05 12.83
CA THR A 96 -10.73 -13.70 11.74
C THR A 96 -9.45 -12.94 11.41
N PHE A 97 -9.54 -11.61 11.27
CA PHE A 97 -8.40 -10.73 11.04
C PHE A 97 -7.37 -10.83 12.17
N TRP A 98 -7.80 -10.69 13.43
CA TRP A 98 -6.91 -10.83 14.59
C TRP A 98 -6.18 -12.17 14.59
N ALA A 99 -6.92 -13.27 14.43
CA ALA A 99 -6.32 -14.59 14.40
C ALA A 99 -5.37 -14.76 13.19
N ASN A 100 -5.65 -14.11 12.05
CA ASN A 100 -4.79 -14.19 10.86
C ASN A 100 -3.50 -13.39 11.11
N THR A 101 -3.61 -12.22 11.76
CA THR A 101 -2.48 -11.41 12.21
C THR A 101 -1.57 -12.19 13.14
N VAL A 102 -2.12 -12.89 14.14
CA VAL A 102 -1.34 -13.75 15.06
C VAL A 102 -0.61 -14.85 14.29
N ALA A 103 -1.30 -15.55 13.39
CA ALA A 103 -0.73 -16.63 12.61
C ALA A 103 0.37 -16.13 11.66
N MET A 104 0.16 -14.97 11.02
CA MET A 104 1.12 -14.35 10.11
C MET A 104 2.38 -13.90 10.84
N PHE A 105 2.21 -13.24 12.00
CA PHE A 105 3.33 -12.83 12.84
C PHE A 105 4.22 -14.03 13.19
N GLN A 106 3.61 -15.14 13.63
CA GLN A 106 4.34 -16.37 13.96
C GLN A 106 5.02 -16.99 12.73
N LEU A 107 4.31 -17.05 11.59
CA LEU A 107 4.82 -17.58 10.34
C LEU A 107 6.05 -16.80 9.85
N ILE A 108 6.03 -15.47 9.91
CA ILE A 108 7.18 -14.64 9.55
C ILE A 108 8.34 -14.92 10.51
N MET A 109 8.09 -14.86 11.82
CA MET A 109 9.14 -15.10 12.83
C MET A 109 9.76 -16.50 12.73
N SER A 110 9.00 -17.52 12.35
CA SER A 110 9.53 -18.88 12.18
C SER A 110 10.32 -19.08 10.87
N ASN A 111 10.16 -18.20 9.89
CA ASN A 111 10.79 -18.30 8.58
C ASN A 111 11.86 -17.23 8.32
N VAL A 112 12.28 -16.51 9.35
CA VAL A 112 13.52 -15.73 9.34
C VAL A 112 14.68 -16.54 9.94
N THR A 113 15.93 -16.20 9.63
CA THR A 113 17.11 -16.81 10.26
C THR A 113 17.24 -16.44 11.74
N THR A 114 18.02 -17.22 12.50
CA THR A 114 18.32 -16.91 13.90
C THR A 114 18.95 -15.51 14.05
N THR A 115 19.82 -15.11 13.12
CA THR A 115 20.43 -13.78 13.09
C THR A 115 19.37 -12.68 12.94
N MET A 116 18.48 -12.83 11.96
CA MET A 116 17.37 -11.90 11.74
C MET A 116 16.42 -11.87 12.96
N GLN A 117 16.10 -13.02 13.56
CA GLN A 117 15.30 -13.06 14.79
C GLN A 117 15.95 -12.28 15.93
N ASN A 118 17.27 -12.42 16.10
CA ASN A 118 17.99 -11.73 17.15
C ASN A 118 17.95 -10.21 16.94
N LYS A 119 18.16 -9.76 15.69
CA LYS A 119 18.03 -8.33 15.33
C LYS A 119 16.63 -7.80 15.61
N ILE A 120 15.58 -8.50 15.17
CA ILE A 120 14.18 -8.12 15.44
C ILE A 120 13.93 -8.04 16.95
N LYS A 121 14.41 -9.03 17.73
CA LYS A 121 14.22 -9.06 19.19
C LYS A 121 14.98 -7.96 19.91
N SER A 122 16.07 -7.46 19.33
CA SER A 122 16.86 -6.35 19.86
C SER A 122 16.33 -4.96 19.45
N THR A 123 15.41 -4.87 18.50
CA THR A 123 14.79 -3.61 18.11
C THR A 123 13.83 -3.11 19.19
N ASP A 124 13.87 -1.81 19.47
CA ASP A 124 12.98 -1.15 20.41
C ASP A 124 11.50 -1.37 20.02
N GLY A 125 10.66 -1.60 21.04
CA GLY A 125 9.24 -1.91 20.85
C GLY A 125 8.93 -3.39 20.59
N HIS A 126 9.93 -4.27 20.40
CA HIS A 126 9.69 -5.70 20.16
C HIS A 126 8.78 -6.36 21.21
N LEU A 127 8.97 -6.06 22.50
CA LEU A 127 8.14 -6.66 23.55
C LEU A 127 6.65 -6.31 23.41
N ALA A 128 6.36 -5.05 23.10
CA ALA A 128 4.99 -4.58 22.89
C ALA A 128 4.41 -5.16 21.59
N ALA A 129 5.17 -5.11 20.50
CA ALA A 129 4.78 -5.65 19.21
C ALA A 129 4.53 -7.16 19.26
N SER A 130 5.40 -7.91 19.94
CA SER A 130 5.24 -9.36 20.13
C SER A 130 4.01 -9.68 20.97
N LYS A 131 3.74 -8.91 22.04
CA LYS A 131 2.54 -9.08 22.86
C LYS A 131 1.26 -8.84 22.04
N ASN A 132 1.23 -7.76 21.27
CA ASN A 132 0.07 -7.34 20.48
C ASN A 132 0.02 -7.98 19.09
N LYS A 133 1.00 -8.83 18.74
CA LYS A 133 1.16 -9.43 17.41
C LYS A 133 1.13 -8.37 16.30
N ASP A 134 1.76 -7.23 16.57
CA ASP A 134 1.80 -6.08 15.67
C ASP A 134 2.59 -6.43 14.40
N LEU A 135 1.85 -6.75 13.35
CA LEU A 135 2.38 -7.14 12.06
C LEU A 135 2.95 -5.94 11.31
N VAL A 136 2.41 -4.74 11.49
CA VAL A 136 2.92 -3.51 10.85
C VAL A 136 4.30 -3.18 11.41
N TRP A 137 4.46 -3.26 12.73
CA TRP A 137 5.76 -3.11 13.37
C TRP A 137 6.76 -4.16 12.87
N LEU A 138 6.38 -5.44 12.88
CA LEU A 138 7.28 -6.53 12.45
C LEU A 138 7.76 -6.35 11.01
N MET A 139 6.85 -5.99 10.10
CA MET A 139 7.15 -5.74 8.70
C MET A 139 8.09 -4.55 8.50
N SER A 140 7.89 -3.49 9.29
CA SER A 140 8.75 -2.30 9.25
C SER A 140 10.14 -2.60 9.79
N THR A 141 10.24 -3.38 10.87
CA THR A 141 11.53 -3.80 11.45
C THR A 141 12.32 -4.69 10.50
N ILE A 142 11.68 -5.65 9.83
CA ILE A 142 12.34 -6.50 8.85
C ILE A 142 12.87 -5.68 7.67
N ASP A 143 12.09 -4.72 7.16
CA ASP A 143 12.51 -3.82 6.08
C ASP A 143 13.75 -3.01 6.48
N ASN A 144 13.75 -2.45 7.69
CA ASN A 144 14.89 -1.70 8.22
C ASN A 144 16.15 -2.56 8.32
N ILE A 145 16.04 -3.78 8.83
CA ILE A 145 17.17 -4.72 8.91
C ILE A 145 17.69 -5.05 7.50
N VAL A 146 16.82 -5.46 6.58
CA VAL A 146 17.22 -5.88 5.24
C VAL A 146 17.83 -4.73 4.44
N SER A 147 17.33 -3.51 4.60
CA SER A 147 17.91 -2.34 3.94
C SER A 147 19.14 -1.74 4.66
N GLY A 148 19.55 -2.28 5.81
CA GLY A 148 20.71 -1.80 6.59
C GLY A 148 20.47 -0.48 7.35
N TYR A 149 19.21 -0.11 7.57
CA TYR A 149 18.81 1.11 8.30
C TYR A 149 18.26 0.77 9.68
N GLU A 150 18.95 -0.12 10.39
CA GLU A 150 18.57 -0.50 11.76
C GLU A 150 18.55 0.74 12.66
N GLU A 151 17.47 0.86 13.45
CA GLU A 151 17.28 1.96 14.38
C GLU A 151 18.44 1.99 15.39
N GLY A 152 19.07 3.17 15.53
CA GLY A 152 20.27 3.34 16.35
C GLY A 152 21.61 3.12 15.62
N ILE A 153 21.61 2.60 14.39
CA ILE A 153 22.81 2.55 13.52
C ILE A 153 22.84 3.76 12.58
N VAL A 154 21.72 4.03 11.90
CA VAL A 154 21.54 5.21 11.05
C VAL A 154 20.43 6.07 11.64
N PRO A 155 20.67 7.36 11.95
CA PRO A 155 19.63 8.29 12.35
C PRO A 155 18.45 8.28 11.37
N ALA A 156 17.21 8.26 11.88
CA ALA A 156 16.01 8.13 11.07
C ALA A 156 15.89 9.24 10.01
N GLU A 157 16.40 10.44 10.31
CA GLU A 157 16.46 11.58 9.41
C GLU A 157 17.37 11.31 8.22
N LEU A 158 18.54 10.71 8.45
CA LEU A 158 19.48 10.34 7.39
C LEU A 158 18.90 9.21 6.54
N ALA A 159 18.28 8.20 7.16
CA ALA A 159 17.60 7.12 6.43
C ALA A 159 16.45 7.64 5.53
N LEU A 160 15.74 8.68 5.98
CA LEU A 160 14.68 9.33 5.22
C LEU A 160 15.23 10.21 4.10
N ASP A 161 16.41 10.81 4.25
CA ASP A 161 17.08 11.63 3.22
C ASP A 161 17.81 10.78 2.16
N ASP A 162 18.49 9.70 2.58
CA ASP A 162 19.25 8.80 1.70
C ASP A 162 18.33 8.04 0.73
N ALA A 163 17.15 7.65 1.18
CA ALA A 163 16.19 6.88 0.40
C ALA A 163 15.71 7.59 -0.91
N PRO A 164 15.21 8.84 -0.89
CA PRO A 164 14.89 9.57 -2.11
C PRO A 164 16.15 9.84 -2.94
N GLU A 165 17.31 10.09 -2.32
CA GLU A 165 18.57 10.27 -3.03
C GLU A 165 18.92 9.03 -3.87
N GLN A 166 18.84 7.84 -3.28
CA GLN A 166 19.03 6.56 -3.95
C GLN A 166 18.06 6.41 -5.13
N ILE A 167 16.75 6.59 -4.90
CA ILE A 167 15.73 6.51 -5.96
C ILE A 167 16.04 7.52 -7.08
N PHE A 168 16.53 8.70 -6.75
CA PHE A 168 16.78 9.77 -7.73
C PHE A 168 18.06 9.54 -8.53
N LYS A 169 19.04 8.83 -7.98
CA LYS A 169 20.28 8.42 -8.66
C LYS A 169 20.10 7.19 -9.56
N MET A 170 19.11 6.33 -9.32
CA MET A 170 18.87 5.13 -10.13
C MET A 170 18.71 5.43 -11.62
N ARG A 171 19.35 4.64 -12.47
CA ARG A 171 19.23 4.67 -13.93
C ARG A 171 19.20 3.23 -14.46
N GLN A 172 18.32 2.98 -15.43
CA GLN A 172 18.32 1.70 -16.13
C GLN A 172 19.62 1.53 -16.90
N LYS A 173 20.30 0.41 -16.67
CA LYS A 173 21.51 0.08 -17.45
C LYS A 173 21.10 -0.43 -18.83
N GLY A 174 21.92 -0.21 -19.85
CA GLY A 174 21.62 -0.67 -21.21
C GLY A 174 21.43 -2.20 -21.32
N SER A 175 22.07 -2.99 -20.46
CA SER A 175 21.90 -4.45 -20.40
C SER A 175 20.73 -4.92 -19.52
N GLU A 176 20.09 -4.02 -18.77
CA GLU A 176 19.03 -4.35 -17.83
C GLU A 176 17.67 -4.41 -18.53
N SER A 177 16.88 -5.46 -18.22
CA SER A 177 15.52 -5.57 -18.73
C SER A 177 14.59 -4.54 -18.08
N ASN A 178 13.53 -4.14 -18.79
CA ASN A 178 12.56 -3.20 -18.25
C ASN A 178 11.91 -3.72 -16.97
N GLU A 179 11.60 -5.02 -16.93
CA GLU A 179 10.98 -5.66 -15.78
C GLU A 179 11.89 -5.61 -14.54
N ALA A 180 13.18 -5.95 -14.70
CA ALA A 180 14.15 -5.91 -13.61
C ALA A 180 14.33 -4.49 -13.07
N PHE A 181 14.44 -3.50 -13.97
CA PHE A 181 14.57 -2.10 -13.57
C PHE A 181 13.32 -1.57 -12.84
N VAL A 182 12.14 -1.86 -13.38
CA VAL A 182 10.86 -1.46 -12.78
C VAL A 182 10.70 -2.08 -11.39
N LYS A 183 10.99 -3.37 -11.23
CA LYS A 183 10.97 -4.05 -9.92
C LYS A 183 11.91 -3.38 -8.92
N THR A 184 13.15 -3.11 -9.31
CA THR A 184 14.13 -2.44 -8.43
C THR A 184 13.68 -1.03 -8.03
N MET A 185 13.15 -0.24 -8.98
CA MET A 185 12.61 1.10 -8.69
C MET A 185 11.40 1.05 -7.76
N LEU A 186 10.46 0.12 -7.98
CA LEU A 186 9.29 -0.06 -7.14
C LEU A 186 9.68 -0.47 -5.72
N ARG A 187 10.70 -1.32 -5.57
CA ARG A 187 11.26 -1.71 -4.28
C ARG A 187 11.78 -0.51 -3.49
N ALA A 188 12.65 0.29 -4.10
CA ALA A 188 13.22 1.47 -3.45
C ALA A 188 12.11 2.48 -3.05
N ILE A 189 11.10 2.67 -3.89
CA ILE A 189 9.95 3.53 -3.59
C ILE A 189 9.10 2.96 -2.44
N LYS A 190 8.89 1.63 -2.39
CA LYS A 190 8.12 0.98 -1.32
C LYS A 190 8.85 1.12 0.03
N ALA A 191 10.16 0.92 0.05
CA ALA A 191 11.00 1.14 1.23
C ALA A 191 10.91 2.60 1.73
N TYR A 192 11.03 3.59 0.83
CA TYR A 192 10.86 5.00 1.21
C TYR A 192 9.46 5.30 1.81
N LYS A 193 8.40 4.72 1.24
CA LYS A 193 7.04 4.89 1.77
C LYS A 193 6.87 4.27 3.16
N ARG A 194 7.45 3.09 3.40
CA ARG A 194 7.40 2.41 4.71
C ARG A 194 8.05 3.25 5.80
N ARG A 195 9.10 4.02 5.47
CA ARG A 195 9.77 4.98 6.35
C ARG A 195 8.98 6.27 6.63
N GLY A 196 7.73 6.36 6.16
CA GLY A 196 6.87 7.52 6.35
C GLY A 196 7.04 8.62 5.29
N GLY A 197 7.92 8.41 4.31
CA GLY A 197 8.17 9.36 3.22
C GLY A 197 7.07 9.33 2.15
N PRO A 198 6.28 10.40 1.95
CA PRO A 198 5.22 10.38 0.95
C PRO A 198 5.80 10.61 -0.45
N PHE A 199 6.14 9.52 -1.16
CA PHE A 199 6.85 9.57 -2.45
C PHE A 199 6.18 10.49 -3.48
N LEU A 200 6.85 11.61 -3.77
CA LEU A 200 6.39 12.66 -4.69
C LEU A 200 4.95 13.14 -4.40
N TRP A 201 4.42 12.96 -3.19
CA TRP A 201 3.09 13.48 -2.84
C TRP A 201 3.24 14.94 -2.42
N THR A 202 2.57 15.84 -3.13
CA THR A 202 2.65 17.27 -2.89
C THR A 202 1.27 17.84 -2.57
N PRO A 203 1.17 19.03 -1.97
CA PRO A 203 -0.12 19.71 -1.78
C PRO A 203 -0.92 19.85 -3.08
N ALA A 204 -0.26 19.97 -4.23
CA ALA A 204 -0.91 20.00 -5.54
C ALA A 204 -1.62 18.69 -5.88
N LYS A 205 -1.04 17.53 -5.53
CA LYS A 205 -1.67 16.21 -5.72
C LYS A 205 -2.80 15.97 -4.71
N GLU A 206 -2.66 16.48 -3.50
CA GLU A 206 -3.76 16.47 -2.53
C GLU A 206 -4.95 17.31 -3.05
N LYS A 207 -4.69 18.48 -3.63
CA LYS A 207 -5.70 19.29 -4.31
C LYS A 207 -6.32 18.57 -5.51
N GLU A 208 -5.51 17.91 -6.34
CA GLU A 208 -5.99 17.09 -7.47
C GLU A 208 -6.92 15.97 -7.00
N LEU A 209 -6.55 15.27 -5.92
CA LEU A 209 -7.38 14.23 -5.32
C LEU A 209 -8.72 14.79 -4.85
N LYS A 210 -8.71 15.91 -4.11
CA LYS A 210 -9.94 16.58 -3.65
C LYS A 210 -10.84 16.95 -4.82
N THR A 211 -10.30 17.59 -5.86
CA THR A 211 -11.07 17.95 -7.06
C THR A 211 -11.63 16.72 -7.78
N ALA A 212 -10.87 15.63 -7.89
CA ALA A 212 -11.32 14.41 -8.53
C ALA A 212 -12.45 13.72 -7.77
N VAL A 213 -12.41 13.73 -6.43
CA VAL A 213 -13.47 13.21 -5.55
C VAL A 213 -14.73 14.07 -5.67
N GLU A 214 -14.61 15.40 -5.62
CA GLU A 214 -15.76 16.30 -5.78
C GLU A 214 -16.41 16.17 -7.17
N ALA A 215 -15.61 16.06 -8.23
CA ALA A 215 -16.14 15.82 -9.57
C ALA A 215 -16.88 14.48 -9.68
N ALA A 216 -16.43 13.45 -8.97
CA ALA A 216 -17.12 12.16 -8.92
C ALA A 216 -18.45 12.26 -8.17
N LYS A 217 -18.50 13.00 -7.04
CA LYS A 217 -19.74 13.29 -6.31
C LYS A 217 -20.76 14.03 -7.19
N SER A 218 -20.32 15.05 -7.92
CA SER A 218 -21.20 15.79 -8.82
C SER A 218 -21.76 14.90 -9.94
N LYS A 219 -20.93 14.03 -10.53
CA LYS A 219 -21.39 13.06 -11.55
C LYS A 219 -22.37 12.04 -10.99
N PHE A 220 -22.14 11.53 -9.77
CA PHE A 220 -23.04 10.60 -9.10
C PHE A 220 -24.41 11.24 -8.87
N THR A 221 -24.43 12.47 -8.36
CA THR A 221 -25.65 13.24 -8.11
C THR A 221 -26.43 13.52 -9.41
N ALA A 222 -25.71 13.86 -10.49
CA ALA A 222 -26.30 14.15 -11.80
C ALA A 222 -26.82 12.91 -12.54
N ALA A 223 -26.28 11.72 -12.27
CA ALA A 223 -26.72 10.46 -12.86
C ALA A 223 -28.07 9.97 -12.31
N TRP A 224 -28.51 10.49 -11.16
CA TRP A 224 -29.81 10.19 -10.58
C TRP A 224 -30.86 11.20 -11.03
N ALA A 225 -31.96 10.70 -11.59
CA ALA A 225 -33.04 11.50 -12.19
C ALA A 225 -33.71 12.50 -11.21
N THR A 226 -33.56 12.29 -9.90
CA THR A 226 -34.12 13.16 -8.86
C THR A 226 -33.12 14.21 -8.33
N GLY A 227 -31.83 14.15 -8.68
CA GLY A 227 -30.81 15.11 -8.23
C GLY A 227 -30.54 15.15 -6.72
N THR A 228 -31.19 14.28 -5.93
CA THR A 228 -31.12 14.24 -4.46
C THR A 228 -30.29 13.09 -3.91
N ALA A 229 -29.85 12.16 -4.76
CA ALA A 229 -29.02 11.03 -4.34
C ALA A 229 -27.59 11.51 -4.06
N VAL A 230 -27.23 11.52 -2.77
CA VAL A 230 -25.87 11.82 -2.31
C VAL A 230 -25.09 10.52 -2.25
N MET A 231 -23.83 10.59 -2.70
CA MET A 231 -22.91 9.46 -2.59
C MET A 231 -22.74 9.06 -1.13
N THR A 232 -22.87 7.76 -0.83
CA THR A 232 -22.63 7.27 0.54
C THR A 232 -21.16 7.50 0.93
N LYS A 233 -20.89 7.55 2.24
CA LYS A 233 -19.51 7.70 2.73
C LYS A 233 -18.59 6.57 2.26
N GLU A 234 -19.13 5.35 2.15
CA GLU A 234 -18.42 4.17 1.64
C GLU A 234 -18.00 4.37 0.17
N GLN A 235 -18.95 4.77 -0.69
CA GLN A 235 -18.66 5.10 -2.07
C GLN A 235 -17.67 6.27 -2.21
N GLU A 236 -17.72 7.25 -1.30
CA GLU A 236 -16.73 8.33 -1.27
C GLU A 236 -15.34 7.84 -0.92
N ASP A 237 -15.22 7.01 0.10
CA ASP A 237 -13.95 6.44 0.53
C ASP A 237 -13.36 5.51 -0.55
N ASP A 238 -14.18 4.73 -1.24
CA ASP A 238 -13.77 3.89 -2.37
C ASP A 238 -13.28 4.74 -3.54
N VAL A 239 -14.06 5.75 -3.95
CA VAL A 239 -13.64 6.67 -5.02
C VAL A 239 -12.35 7.38 -4.63
N ARG A 240 -12.25 7.87 -3.40
CA ARG A 240 -11.04 8.52 -2.88
C ARG A 240 -9.85 7.56 -2.91
N HIS A 241 -10.02 6.31 -2.49
CA HIS A 241 -8.99 5.28 -2.51
C HIS A 241 -8.50 5.03 -3.94
N VAL A 242 -9.43 4.75 -4.88
CA VAL A 242 -9.11 4.50 -6.29
C VAL A 242 -8.42 5.70 -6.92
N LYS A 243 -8.93 6.92 -6.72
CA LYS A 243 -8.31 8.14 -7.29
C LYS A 243 -6.94 8.42 -6.69
N LYS A 244 -6.78 8.23 -5.38
CA LYS A 244 -5.48 8.38 -4.71
C LYS A 244 -4.46 7.39 -5.27
N LYS A 245 -4.86 6.13 -5.48
CA LYS A 245 -4.04 5.09 -6.10
C LYS A 245 -3.63 5.49 -7.52
N MET A 246 -4.57 5.90 -8.38
CA MET A 246 -4.26 6.35 -9.74
C MET A 246 -3.24 7.51 -9.78
N ILE A 247 -3.40 8.51 -8.91
CA ILE A 247 -2.47 9.66 -8.84
C ILE A 247 -1.08 9.21 -8.37
N LYS A 248 -1.01 8.32 -7.37
CA LYS A 248 0.24 7.72 -6.90
C LYS A 248 0.93 6.92 -8.01
N ASP A 249 0.20 6.02 -8.67
CA ASP A 249 0.72 5.14 -9.70
C ASP A 249 1.24 5.94 -10.90
N ARG A 250 0.50 6.98 -11.32
CA ARG A 250 0.97 7.92 -12.35
C ARG A 250 2.29 8.59 -11.96
N SER A 251 2.44 8.97 -10.69
CA SER A 251 3.65 9.62 -10.18
C SER A 251 4.86 8.69 -10.19
N ILE A 252 4.63 7.43 -9.81
CA ILE A 252 5.64 6.38 -9.81
C ILE A 252 6.05 6.06 -11.25
N ALA A 253 5.09 5.87 -12.15
CA ALA A 253 5.33 5.60 -13.56
C ALA A 253 6.18 6.70 -14.21
N MET A 254 5.84 7.98 -13.97
CA MET A 254 6.63 9.11 -14.46
C MET A 254 8.05 9.13 -13.88
N SER A 255 8.21 8.76 -12.61
CA SER A 255 9.52 8.65 -11.97
C SER A 255 10.38 7.54 -12.58
N ILE A 256 9.76 6.38 -12.87
CA ILE A 256 10.43 5.27 -13.55
C ILE A 256 10.84 5.68 -14.95
N LEU A 257 9.92 6.21 -15.76
CA LEU A 257 10.19 6.66 -17.13
C LEU A 257 11.31 7.71 -17.19
N LYS A 258 11.35 8.67 -16.26
CA LYS A 258 12.44 9.67 -16.21
C LYS A 258 13.83 9.04 -16.03
N ARG A 259 13.90 7.80 -15.54
CA ARG A 259 15.12 7.07 -15.17
C ARG A 259 15.37 5.83 -16.03
N THR A 260 14.46 5.50 -16.96
CA THR A 260 14.70 4.47 -17.95
C THR A 260 15.77 4.93 -18.94
N ASP A 261 16.29 3.97 -19.71
CA ASP A 261 17.31 4.22 -20.71
C ASP A 261 16.79 5.21 -21.76
N LYS A 262 17.44 6.37 -21.85
CA LYS A 262 17.04 7.46 -22.76
C LYS A 262 17.24 7.12 -24.22
N GLU A 263 18.17 6.22 -24.53
CA GLU A 263 18.39 5.78 -25.91
C GLU A 263 17.24 4.89 -26.38
N ARG A 264 16.67 4.08 -25.47
CA ARG A 264 15.53 3.19 -25.76
C ARG A 264 14.18 3.89 -25.68
N PHE A 265 14.02 4.85 -24.76
CA PHE A 265 12.70 5.44 -24.44
C PHE A 265 12.64 6.96 -24.63
N GLY A 266 13.66 7.58 -25.21
CA GLY A 266 13.76 9.03 -25.40
C GLY A 266 12.56 9.62 -26.14
N ASP A 267 12.10 8.97 -27.20
CA ASP A 267 10.98 9.46 -28.00
C ASP A 267 9.63 9.28 -27.31
N LEU A 268 9.43 8.16 -26.61
CA LEU A 268 8.26 7.95 -25.75
C LEU A 268 8.17 9.02 -24.64
N MET A 269 9.31 9.37 -24.03
CA MET A 269 9.35 10.42 -23.00
C MET A 269 9.03 11.81 -23.55
N LYS A 270 9.50 12.15 -24.75
CA LYS A 270 9.15 13.41 -25.42
C LYS A 270 7.66 13.46 -25.74
N GLU A 271 7.11 12.37 -26.25
CA GLU A 271 5.69 12.27 -26.57
C GLU A 271 4.80 12.40 -25.34
N LEU A 272 5.11 11.69 -24.25
CA LEU A 272 4.38 11.78 -22.98
C LEU A 272 4.49 13.16 -22.32
N SER A 273 5.67 13.79 -22.36
CA SER A 273 5.87 15.15 -21.84
C SER A 273 5.05 16.17 -22.64
N ASN A 274 5.01 16.02 -23.96
CA ASN A 274 4.21 16.87 -24.84
C ASN A 274 2.71 16.64 -24.65
N ASN A 275 2.26 15.41 -24.43
CA ASN A 275 0.86 15.09 -24.17
C ASN A 275 0.39 15.55 -22.79
N TYR A 276 1.27 15.57 -21.77
CA TYR A 276 0.94 16.14 -20.46
C TYR A 276 0.77 17.68 -20.51
N LEU A 277 1.53 18.35 -21.39
CA LEU A 277 1.42 19.79 -21.62
C LEU A 277 0.27 20.16 -22.59
N LYS A 278 -0.24 19.20 -23.36
CA LYS A 278 -1.42 19.38 -24.21
C LYS A 278 -2.69 19.04 -23.42
N LYS A 279 -3.55 20.02 -23.17
CA LYS A 279 -4.91 19.75 -22.67
C LYS A 279 -5.67 18.83 -23.67
N PRO A 280 -6.69 18.08 -23.23
CA PRO A 280 -7.43 17.15 -24.08
C PRO A 280 -8.11 17.77 -25.31
N ASN A 281 -8.21 19.10 -25.39
CA ASN A 281 -8.80 19.81 -26.53
C ASN A 281 -7.81 20.87 -27.07
N GLY A 282 -6.78 20.42 -27.78
CA GLY A 282 -6.22 21.04 -28.99
C GLY A 282 -6.00 22.55 -29.10
N THR A 283 -5.92 23.32 -28.01
CA THR A 283 -5.61 24.75 -28.05
C THR A 283 -4.22 24.98 -27.45
N PRO A 284 -3.24 25.47 -28.25
CA PRO A 284 -1.94 25.88 -27.73
C PRO A 284 -2.11 26.99 -26.67
N GLN A 285 -1.28 26.97 -25.63
CA GLN A 285 -1.13 28.16 -24.78
C GLN A 285 -0.61 29.30 -25.66
N GLU A 286 -1.40 30.36 -25.79
CA GLU A 286 -0.88 31.65 -26.23
C GLU A 286 0.30 32.04 -25.33
N GLY A 287 1.35 32.48 -26.00
CA GLY A 287 2.67 32.65 -25.44
C GLY A 287 2.69 33.55 -24.22
N PHE A 288 3.73 33.35 -23.40
CA PHE A 288 4.22 34.37 -22.49
C PHE A 288 4.20 35.74 -23.17
N PRO A 289 3.78 36.81 -22.47
CA PRO A 289 3.95 38.15 -22.99
C PRO A 289 5.46 38.36 -23.15
N LYS A 290 5.92 38.41 -24.40
CA LYS A 290 7.07 39.22 -24.73
C LYS A 290 6.59 40.66 -24.57
N ASP A 291 7.43 41.48 -23.96
CA ASP A 291 7.25 42.92 -23.72
C ASP A 291 6.77 43.26 -22.31
N VAL A 292 7.74 43.36 -21.39
CA VAL A 292 7.83 44.50 -20.48
C VAL A 292 9.32 44.91 -20.44
N PRO A 293 9.66 46.21 -20.57
CA PRO A 293 11.04 46.72 -20.69
C PRO A 293 11.95 46.41 -19.50
#